data_AF-R3HVX6-F1
#
_entry.id   AF-R3HVX6-F1
#
_cell.length_a   1.000
_cell.length_b   1.000
_cell.length_c   1.000
_cell.angle_alpha   90.00
_cell.angle_beta   90.00
_cell.angle_gamma   90.00
#
_symmetry.space_group_name_H-M   'P 1'
#
loop_
_entity.id
_entity.type
_entity.pdbx_description
1 polymer ?
#
loop_
_entity_poly.entity_id
_entity_poly.type
_entity_poly.pdbx_seq_one_letter_code
_entity_poly.pdbx_strand_id
1 'polypeptide(L)'
;MVTVLFVCLGNICRSPMAEAIFRQKVQQAGLESTIQVFSAATSHWEVGSQPHKGTRKILEQQGISYQGMRATQIQPSDFKKYDYIIGMDANNVADLKALAPQEEQRRIHLFMEVVAGKETMDVPDPYYTGDFEETYRLVEAGTSEWLKKIKAQLKD
;
A
#
# COMPACT_ATOMS: atom_id res chain seq x y z
N MET A 1 14.12 4.25 11.35
CA MET A 1 13.39 4.61 10.11
C MET A 1 12.30 3.58 9.95
N VAL A 2 11.04 4.01 9.91
CA VAL A 2 9.87 3.14 9.76
C VAL A 2 9.69 2.81 8.28
N THR A 3 9.51 1.53 7.95
CA THR A 3 9.35 1.07 6.57
C THR A 3 7.96 0.49 6.34
N VAL A 4 7.24 1.02 5.35
CA VAL A 4 5.86 0.65 5.01
C VAL A 4 5.81 0.03 3.62
N LEU A 5 5.21 -1.15 3.51
CA LEU A 5 4.97 -1.85 2.26
C LEU A 5 3.47 -2.03 2.01
N PHE A 6 2.94 -1.45 0.94
CA PHE A 6 1.58 -1.73 0.47
C PHE A 6 1.58 -2.90 -0.52
N VAL A 7 0.66 -3.85 -0.38
CA VAL A 7 0.63 -5.06 -1.20
C VAL A 7 -0.75 -5.28 -1.80
N CYS A 8 -0.81 -5.42 -3.13
CA CYS A 8 -2.00 -5.90 -3.82
C CYS A 8 -1.65 -7.06 -4.75
N LEU A 9 -2.62 -7.60 -5.48
CA LEU A 9 -2.40 -8.76 -6.34
C LEU A 9 -1.29 -8.54 -7.39
N GLY A 10 -1.44 -7.51 -8.24
CA GLY A 10 -0.54 -7.28 -9.39
C GLY A 10 0.43 -6.11 -9.25
N ASN A 11 0.40 -5.34 -8.16
CA ASN A 11 1.22 -4.14 -7.95
C ASN A 11 1.24 -3.12 -9.11
N ILE A 12 0.11 -2.99 -9.82
CA ILE A 12 -0.07 -1.97 -10.86
C ILE A 12 -1.21 -1.00 -10.55
N CYS A 13 -2.22 -1.41 -9.79
CA CYS A 13 -3.41 -0.60 -9.52
C CYS A 13 -3.39 0.04 -8.13
N ARG A 14 -3.72 -0.77 -7.11
CA ARG A 14 -4.03 -0.32 -5.74
C ARG A 14 -2.80 0.03 -4.93
N SER A 15 -1.86 -0.91 -4.77
CA SER A 15 -0.68 -0.67 -3.93
C SER A 15 0.26 0.43 -4.48
N PRO A 16 0.45 0.63 -5.80
CA PRO A 16 1.19 1.79 -6.30
C PRO A 16 0.47 3.11 -6.03
N MET A 17 -0.87 3.13 -6.11
CA MET A 17 -1.67 4.31 -5.76
C MET A 17 -1.45 4.67 -4.28
N ALA A 18 -1.51 3.66 -3.40
CA ALA A 18 -1.27 3.84 -1.97
C ALA A 18 0.16 4.32 -1.68
N GLU A 19 1.19 3.72 -2.31
CA GLU A 19 2.59 4.16 -2.15
C GLU A 19 2.77 5.63 -2.56
N ALA A 20 2.25 6.03 -3.72
CA ALA A 20 2.41 7.39 -4.23
C ALA A 20 1.72 8.44 -3.33
N ILE A 21 0.46 8.17 -2.95
CA ILE A 21 -0.31 9.06 -2.06
C ILE A 21 0.33 9.14 -0.68
N PHE A 22 0.71 7.99 -0.11
CA PHE A 22 1.30 7.95 1.22
C PHE A 22 2.68 8.63 1.24
N ARG A 23 3.50 8.44 0.20
CA ARG A 23 4.78 9.16 0.03
C ARG A 23 4.58 10.67 0.01
N GLN A 24 3.58 11.17 -0.73
CA GLN A 24 3.26 12.60 -0.74
C GLN A 24 2.83 13.09 0.66
N LYS A 25 1.96 12.36 1.36
CA LYS A 25 1.51 12.72 2.72
C LYS A 25 2.68 12.70 3.73
N VAL A 26 3.62 11.76 3.62
CA VAL A 26 4.85 11.71 4.42
C VAL A 26 5.72 12.94 4.19
N GLN A 27 5.93 13.32 2.92
CA GLN A 27 6.70 14.51 2.56
C GLN A 27 6.03 15.80 3.05
N GLN A 28 4.72 15.94 2.88
CA GLN A 28 3.95 17.09 3.39
C GLN A 28 4.01 17.20 4.92
N ALA A 29 4.19 16.08 5.61
CA ALA A 29 4.36 16.04 7.06
C ALA A 29 5.82 16.26 7.52
N GLY A 30 6.78 16.40 6.60
CA GLY A 30 8.22 16.53 6.93
C GLY A 30 8.83 15.26 7.54
N LEU A 31 8.32 14.08 7.16
CA LEU A 31 8.69 12.79 7.75
C LEU A 31 9.48 11.89 6.79
N GLU A 32 9.93 12.40 5.64
CA GLU A 32 10.64 11.64 4.60
C GLU A 32 11.99 11.07 5.07
N SER A 33 12.60 11.64 6.10
CA SER A 33 13.81 11.12 6.74
C SER A 33 13.53 9.99 7.74
N THR A 34 12.25 9.81 8.12
CA THR A 34 11.81 8.92 9.19
C THR A 34 10.96 7.78 8.67
N ILE A 35 10.19 7.99 7.60
CA ILE A 35 9.27 7.00 7.02
C ILE A 35 9.64 6.76 5.55
N GLN A 36 9.86 5.49 5.19
CA GLN A 36 10.01 5.06 3.81
C GLN A 36 8.83 4.19 3.37
N VAL A 37 8.49 4.28 2.09
CA VAL A 37 7.25 3.76 1.54
C VAL A 37 7.52 3.04 0.22
N PHE A 38 7.01 1.82 0.12
CA PHE A 38 7.17 0.91 -1.00
C PHE A 38 5.86 0.19 -1.31
N SER A 39 5.81 -0.47 -2.46
CA SER A 39 4.73 -1.39 -2.80
C SER A 39 5.23 -2.63 -3.53
N ALA A 40 4.47 -3.71 -3.40
CA ALA A 40 4.76 -4.99 -4.04
C ALA A 40 3.48 -5.77 -4.41
N ALA A 41 3.67 -6.84 -5.16
CA ALA A 41 2.66 -7.78 -5.62
C ALA A 41 2.73 -9.08 -4.81
N THR A 42 1.59 -9.76 -4.63
CA THR A 42 1.60 -11.19 -4.25
C THR A 42 1.87 -12.08 -5.46
N SER A 43 1.41 -11.69 -6.65
CA SER A 43 1.68 -12.37 -7.92
C SER A 43 2.97 -11.91 -8.61
N HIS A 44 3.34 -12.59 -9.70
CA HIS A 44 4.52 -12.23 -10.52
C HIS A 44 4.17 -11.70 -11.92
N TRP A 45 2.88 -11.57 -12.27
CA TRP A 45 2.45 -11.35 -13.66
C TRP A 45 2.89 -10.02 -14.26
N GLU A 46 2.96 -8.99 -13.42
CA GLU A 46 3.19 -7.61 -13.84
C GLU A 46 4.57 -7.09 -13.45
N VAL A 47 5.49 -7.93 -12.96
CA VAL A 47 6.80 -7.47 -12.49
C VAL A 47 7.53 -6.68 -13.59
N GLY A 48 7.99 -5.48 -13.23
CA GLY A 48 8.63 -4.53 -14.15
C GLY A 48 7.67 -3.62 -14.93
N SER A 49 6.35 -3.85 -14.86
CA SER A 49 5.34 -2.96 -15.44
C SER A 49 5.29 -1.62 -14.71
N GLN A 50 4.86 -0.57 -15.41
CA GLN A 50 4.50 0.69 -14.77
C GLN A 50 3.15 0.56 -14.05
N PRO A 51 2.81 1.49 -13.13
CA PRO A 51 1.45 1.59 -12.63
C PRO A 51 0.42 1.66 -13.78
N HIS A 52 -0.72 1.00 -13.57
CA HIS A 52 -1.79 0.91 -14.54
C HIS A 52 -2.24 2.30 -14.98
N LYS A 53 -2.65 2.44 -16.25
CA LYS A 53 -3.06 3.72 -16.83
C LYS A 53 -4.14 4.45 -16.02
N GLY A 54 -5.07 3.70 -15.42
CA GLY A 54 -6.12 4.25 -14.55
C GLY A 54 -5.54 4.89 -13.29
N THR A 55 -4.64 4.20 -12.60
CA THR A 55 -3.91 4.74 -11.45
C THR A 55 -3.08 5.97 -11.84
N ARG A 56 -2.35 5.91 -12.95
CA ARG A 56 -1.53 7.05 -13.42
C ARG A 56 -2.38 8.29 -13.70
N LYS A 57 -3.54 8.11 -14.35
CA LYS A 57 -4.50 9.20 -14.62
C LYS A 57 -4.98 9.87 -13.33
N ILE A 58 -5.39 9.08 -12.32
CA ILE A 58 -5.77 9.62 -11.01
C ILE A 58 -4.62 10.41 -10.38
N LEU A 59 -3.42 9.82 -10.33
CA LEU A 59 -2.27 10.45 -9.69
C LEU A 59 -1.87 11.75 -10.40
N GLU A 60 -1.91 11.80 -11.74
CA GLU A 60 -1.73 13.02 -12.54
C GLU A 60 -2.75 14.10 -12.20
N GLN A 61 -4.04 13.74 -12.12
CA GLN A 61 -5.11 14.68 -11.76
C GLN A 61 -4.92 15.29 -10.36
N GLN A 62 -4.33 14.53 -9.44
CA GLN A 62 -4.03 14.97 -8.07
C GLN A 62 -2.64 15.62 -7.93
N GLY A 63 -1.86 15.75 -9.02
CA GLY A 63 -0.50 16.30 -8.97
C GLY A 63 0.48 15.44 -8.17
N ILE A 64 0.28 14.12 -8.12
CA ILE A 64 1.09 13.16 -7.36
C ILE A 64 2.04 12.44 -8.31
N SER A 65 3.35 12.51 -8.03
CA SER A 65 4.35 11.81 -8.84
C SER A 65 4.32 10.31 -8.58
N TYR A 66 4.40 9.54 -9.66
CA TYR A 66 4.65 8.09 -9.67
C TYR A 66 5.96 7.74 -10.40
N GLN A 67 6.82 8.73 -10.64
CA GLN A 67 8.04 8.55 -11.42
C GLN A 67 8.96 7.50 -10.79
N GLY A 68 9.50 6.60 -11.61
CA GLY A 68 10.41 5.54 -11.18
C GLY A 68 9.73 4.32 -10.56
N MET A 69 8.42 4.38 -10.28
CA MET A 69 7.69 3.23 -9.72
C MET A 69 7.53 2.13 -10.77
N ARG A 70 7.81 0.89 -10.34
CA ARG A 70 7.68 -0.32 -11.14
C ARG A 70 7.14 -1.43 -10.25
N ALA A 71 6.30 -2.27 -10.83
CA ALA A 71 5.74 -3.41 -10.13
C ALA A 71 6.87 -4.37 -9.70
N THR A 72 6.85 -4.78 -8.44
CA THR A 72 7.75 -5.76 -7.84
C THR A 72 6.94 -6.86 -7.18
N GLN A 73 7.53 -8.02 -6.91
CA GLN A 73 6.88 -9.10 -6.16
C GLN A 73 7.51 -9.22 -4.78
N ILE A 74 6.67 -9.33 -3.75
CA ILE A 74 7.15 -9.56 -2.38
C ILE A 74 7.86 -10.91 -2.29
N GLN A 75 9.02 -10.93 -1.65
CA GLN A 75 9.82 -12.13 -1.40
C GLN A 75 9.76 -12.55 0.07
N PRO A 76 9.98 -13.83 0.40
CA PRO A 76 10.04 -14.27 1.80
C PRO A 76 11.05 -13.50 2.67
N SER A 77 12.14 -13.01 2.07
CA SER A 77 13.14 -12.20 2.79
C SER A 77 12.67 -10.78 3.10
N ASP A 78 11.58 -10.31 2.49
CA ASP A 78 11.05 -8.96 2.67
C ASP A 78 10.26 -8.80 3.96
N PHE A 79 9.68 -9.87 4.50
CA PHE A 79 8.84 -9.80 5.70
C PHE A 79 9.58 -9.26 6.93
N LYS A 80 10.91 -9.36 6.96
CA LYS A 80 11.78 -8.82 8.02
C LYS A 80 12.23 -7.38 7.78
N LYS A 81 12.08 -6.86 6.56
CA LYS A 81 12.54 -5.52 6.15
C LYS A 81 11.54 -4.41 6.45
N TYR A 82 10.26 -4.77 6.56
CA TYR A 82 9.15 -3.84 6.70
C TYR A 82 8.58 -3.87 8.11
N ASP A 83 8.36 -2.69 8.70
CA ASP A 83 7.63 -2.57 9.97
C ASP A 83 6.13 -2.80 9.76
N TYR A 84 5.63 -2.39 8.59
CA TYR A 84 4.24 -2.53 8.20
C TYR A 84 4.12 -3.16 6.81
N ILE A 85 3.38 -4.25 6.72
CA ILE A 85 3.03 -4.92 5.45
C ILE A 85 1.51 -4.90 5.34
N ILE A 86 0.99 -4.11 4.41
CA ILE A 86 -0.41 -3.73 4.38
C ILE A 86 -1.06 -4.27 3.11
N GLY A 87 -1.89 -5.31 3.24
CA GLY A 87 -2.65 -5.90 2.14
C GLY A 87 -3.88 -5.06 1.79
N MET A 88 -4.13 -4.84 0.49
CA MET A 88 -5.25 -4.00 0.03
C MET A 88 -6.63 -4.67 0.17
N ASP A 89 -6.66 -6.00 0.24
CA ASP A 89 -7.85 -6.81 0.48
C ASP A 89 -7.52 -8.06 1.33
N ALA A 90 -8.55 -8.76 1.79
CA ALA A 90 -8.43 -9.96 2.60
C ALA A 90 -7.68 -11.11 1.90
N ASN A 91 -7.79 -11.23 0.57
CA ASN A 91 -7.03 -12.23 -0.18
C ASN A 91 -5.54 -11.92 -0.16
N ASN A 92 -5.14 -10.64 -0.31
CA ASN A 92 -3.75 -10.23 -0.20
C ASN A 92 -3.22 -10.52 1.20
N VAL A 93 -4.02 -10.27 2.25
CA VAL A 93 -3.63 -10.61 3.63
C VAL A 93 -3.47 -12.13 3.80
N ALA A 94 -4.37 -12.93 3.23
CA ALA A 94 -4.27 -14.39 3.27
C ALA A 94 -3.01 -14.90 2.54
N ASP A 95 -2.75 -14.41 1.33
CA ASP A 95 -1.55 -14.72 0.54
C ASP A 95 -0.28 -14.35 1.29
N LEU A 96 -0.24 -13.14 1.87
CA LEU A 96 0.89 -12.66 2.66
C LEU A 96 1.14 -13.56 3.87
N LYS A 97 0.09 -13.96 4.60
CA LYS A 97 0.23 -14.86 5.76
C LYS A 97 0.69 -16.26 5.36
N ALA A 98 0.27 -16.75 4.20
CA ALA A 98 0.73 -18.04 3.67
C ALA A 98 2.21 -18.01 3.26
N LEU A 99 2.71 -16.86 2.78
CA LEU A 99 4.11 -16.66 2.40
C LEU A 99 5.03 -16.30 3.58
N ALA A 100 4.49 -15.68 4.62
CA ALA A 100 5.27 -15.16 5.74
C ALA A 100 5.73 -16.26 6.71
N PRO A 101 6.96 -16.15 7.24
CA PRO A 101 7.33 -16.85 8.47
C PRO A 101 6.33 -16.51 9.59
N GLN A 102 5.98 -17.50 10.42
CA GLN A 102 4.96 -17.35 11.45
C GLN A 102 5.23 -16.17 12.38
N GLU A 103 6.50 -15.93 12.73
CA GLU A 103 6.90 -14.85 13.61
C GLU A 103 6.61 -13.46 13.00
N GLU A 104 6.67 -13.31 11.68
CA GLU A 104 6.49 -12.02 11.00
C GLU A 104 5.04 -11.71 10.63
N GLN A 105 4.11 -12.67 10.79
CA GLN A 105 2.69 -12.45 10.48
C GLN A 105 2.06 -11.29 11.27
N ARG A 106 2.62 -10.94 12.43
CA ARG A 106 2.18 -9.80 13.26
C ARG A 106 2.34 -8.43 12.58
N ARG A 107 3.17 -8.35 11.52
CA ARG A 107 3.41 -7.13 10.73
C ARG A 107 2.43 -6.98 9.57
N ILE A 108 1.55 -7.97 9.36
CA ILE A 108 0.62 -8.02 8.24
C ILE A 108 -0.73 -7.43 8.68
N HIS A 109 -1.18 -6.43 7.95
CA HIS A 109 -2.36 -5.64 8.23
C HIS A 109 -3.31 -5.59 7.03
N LEU A 110 -4.61 -5.45 7.29
CA LEU A 110 -5.57 -5.10 6.24
C LEU A 110 -5.59 -3.58 6.07
N PHE A 111 -5.59 -3.08 4.83
CA PHE A 111 -5.48 -1.65 4.56
C PHE A 111 -6.55 -0.80 5.25
N MET A 112 -7.80 -1.25 5.26
CA MET A 112 -8.90 -0.49 5.86
C MET A 112 -9.06 -0.71 7.36
N GLU A 113 -8.24 -1.55 8.01
CA GLU A 113 -8.37 -1.87 9.45
C GLU A 113 -8.21 -0.63 10.36
N VAL A 114 -7.56 0.41 9.86
CA VAL A 114 -7.33 1.67 10.58
C VAL A 114 -8.45 2.69 10.38
N VAL A 115 -9.43 2.41 9.52
CA VAL A 115 -10.52 3.33 9.18
C VAL A 115 -11.77 2.95 9.96
N ALA A 116 -12.18 3.83 10.89
CA ALA A 116 -13.33 3.60 11.76
C ALA A 116 -14.61 3.26 10.97
N GLY A 117 -15.25 2.15 11.35
CA GLY A 117 -16.47 1.63 10.70
C GLY A 117 -16.23 0.90 9.37
N LYS A 118 -14.97 0.69 8.97
CA LYS A 118 -14.58 -0.01 7.72
C LYS A 118 -13.46 -1.04 7.97
N GLU A 119 -13.30 -1.49 9.20
CA GLU A 119 -12.12 -2.23 9.66
C GLU A 119 -11.93 -3.57 8.93
N THR A 120 -13.01 -4.14 8.39
CA THR A 120 -13.01 -5.39 7.62
C THR A 120 -13.28 -5.18 6.12
N MET A 121 -13.27 -3.93 5.65
CA MET A 121 -13.58 -3.60 4.26
C MET A 121 -12.36 -3.84 3.37
N ASP A 122 -12.59 -4.42 2.19
CA ASP A 122 -11.56 -4.53 1.16
C ASP A 122 -11.52 -3.25 0.30
N VAL A 123 -10.36 -2.92 -0.24
CA VAL A 123 -10.26 -1.97 -1.35
C VAL A 123 -10.52 -2.73 -2.65
N PRO A 124 -11.66 -2.48 -3.35
CA PRO A 124 -12.00 -3.20 -4.57
C PRO A 124 -10.91 -3.07 -5.62
N ASP A 125 -10.63 -4.14 -6.37
CA ASP A 125 -9.59 -4.10 -7.39
C ASP A 125 -10.11 -3.43 -8.69
N PRO A 126 -9.61 -2.23 -9.04
CA PRO A 126 -10.07 -1.52 -10.22
C PRO A 126 -9.60 -2.16 -11.53
N TYR A 127 -8.69 -3.15 -11.47
CA TYR A 127 -8.41 -4.00 -12.63
C TYR A 127 -9.67 -4.76 -13.07
N TYR A 128 -10.49 -5.21 -12.11
CA TYR A 128 -11.73 -5.93 -12.39
C TYR A 128 -12.96 -5.02 -12.40
N THR A 129 -13.06 -4.06 -11.48
CA THR A 129 -14.24 -3.18 -11.39
C THR A 129 -14.22 -2.05 -12.42
N GLY A 130 -13.03 -1.62 -12.86
CA GLY A 130 -12.84 -0.41 -13.66
C GLY A 130 -12.99 0.90 -12.87
N ASP A 131 -13.31 0.85 -11.57
CA ASP A 131 -13.58 2.04 -10.75
C ASP A 131 -12.32 2.50 -9.98
N PHE A 132 -11.49 3.29 -10.67
CA PHE A 132 -10.29 3.89 -10.09
C PHE A 132 -10.60 5.06 -9.14
N GLU A 133 -11.78 5.69 -9.25
CA GLU A 133 -12.18 6.82 -8.40
C GLU A 133 -12.63 6.33 -7.01
N GLU A 134 -13.40 5.25 -6.95
CA GLU A 134 -13.71 4.58 -5.68
C GLU A 134 -12.44 4.09 -4.99
N THR A 135 -11.56 3.42 -5.75
CA THR A 135 -10.26 2.98 -5.23
C THR A 135 -9.48 4.15 -4.65
N TYR A 136 -9.40 5.28 -5.37
CA TYR A 136 -8.73 6.49 -4.90
C TYR A 136 -9.32 7.02 -3.59
N ARG A 137 -10.65 7.16 -3.50
CA ARG A 137 -11.32 7.64 -2.28
C ARG A 137 -10.99 6.78 -1.06
N LEU A 138 -10.98 5.45 -1.22
CA LEU A 138 -10.64 4.53 -0.14
C LEU A 138 -9.16 4.62 0.23
N VAL A 139 -8.27 4.67 -0.77
CA VAL A 139 -6.83 4.79 -0.55
C VAL A 139 -6.47 6.11 0.13
N GLU A 140 -7.08 7.23 -0.28
CA GLU A 140 -6.88 8.54 0.35
C GLU A 140 -7.26 8.51 1.84
N ALA A 141 -8.43 7.95 2.16
CA ALA A 141 -8.91 7.84 3.53
C ALA A 141 -7.99 6.93 4.37
N GLY A 142 -7.67 5.74 3.87
CA GLY A 142 -6.83 4.78 4.59
C GLY A 142 -5.40 5.29 4.79
N THR A 143 -4.78 5.90 3.78
CA THR A 143 -3.42 6.46 3.90
C THR A 143 -3.35 7.57 4.95
N SER A 144 -4.41 8.37 5.10
CA SER A 144 -4.50 9.38 6.17
C SER A 144 -4.51 8.77 7.57
N GLU A 145 -5.28 7.70 7.78
CA GLU A 145 -5.34 7.01 9.08
C GLU A 145 -4.06 6.21 9.38
N TRP A 146 -3.46 5.57 8.37
CA TRP A 146 -2.15 4.92 8.53
C TRP A 146 -1.08 5.91 8.96
N LEU A 147 -1.04 7.12 8.37
CA LEU A 147 -0.05 8.12 8.74
C LEU A 147 -0.26 8.58 10.19
N LYS A 148 -1.50 8.78 10.63
CA LYS A 148 -1.82 9.11 12.03
C LYS A 148 -1.35 8.01 12.98
N LYS A 149 -1.67 6.75 12.68
CA LYS A 149 -1.26 5.58 13.49
C LYS A 149 0.26 5.48 13.61
N ILE A 150 0.98 5.59 12.49
CA ILE A 150 2.45 5.51 12.48
C ILE A 150 3.06 6.69 13.24
N LYS A 151 2.52 7.91 13.06
CA LYS A 151 2.99 9.10 13.81
C LYS A 151 2.79 8.99 15.31
N ALA A 152 1.73 8.31 15.77
CA ALA A 152 1.51 8.10 17.20
C ALA A 152 2.64 7.26 17.80
N GLN A 153 3.06 6.19 17.11
CA GLN A 153 4.13 5.30 17.57
C GLN A 153 5.54 5.89 17.45
N LEU A 154 5.74 6.92 16.63
CA LEU A 154 7.01 7.64 16.54
C LEU A 154 7.25 8.59 17.73
N LYS A 155 6.21 8.90 18.50
CA LYS A 155 6.29 9.79 19.67
C LYS A 155 6.55 9.05 20.97
N ASP A 156 6.44 7.73 20.95
CA ASP A 156 6.78 6.82 22.04
C ASP A 156 8.26 6.43 21.96
#